data_AF-A0A133V8V4-F1
#
_entry.id   AF-A0A133V8V4-F1
#
_cell.length_a   1.000
_cell.length_b   1.000
_cell.length_c   1.000
_cell.angle_alpha   90.00
_cell.angle_beta   90.00
_cell.angle_gamma   90.00
#
_symmetry.space_group_name_H-M   'P 1'
#
loop_
_entity.id
_entity.type
_entity.pdbx_description
1 polymer ?
#
loop_
_entity_poly.entity_id
_entity_poly.type
_entity_poly.pdbx_seq_one_letter_code
_entity_poly.pdbx_strand_id
1 'polypeptide(L)'
;MGYRYLINFLAGRNKTEGGGKMPSACGLACEVCGLRDMNFCPTGGCVPGTDPEAPKKLKNFEEATGHPCAILECAIEKGVDHCTRCEEFPCDIHYNQQKIYSEDLLDMIKEMLEKVS
;
A
#
# COMPACT_ATOMS: atom_id res chain seq x y z
N MET A 1 42.19 2.03 -8.63
CA MET A 1 40.91 2.47 -9.25
C MET A 1 39.73 1.69 -8.66
N GLY A 2 39.46 1.79 -7.34
CA GLY A 2 38.49 0.90 -6.67
C GLY A 2 37.41 1.59 -5.82
N TYR A 3 37.71 2.71 -5.18
CA TYR A 3 36.77 3.36 -4.25
C TYR A 3 35.82 4.36 -4.89
N ARG A 4 36.21 4.98 -6.01
CA ARG A 4 35.34 5.94 -6.75
C ARG A 4 34.13 5.25 -7.39
N TYR A 5 34.26 3.97 -7.77
CA TYR A 5 33.19 3.17 -8.37
C TYR A 5 32.12 2.79 -7.33
N LEU A 6 32.53 2.51 -6.09
CA LEU A 6 31.61 2.14 -5.02
C LEU A 6 30.74 3.30 -4.54
N ILE A 7 31.30 4.52 -4.49
CA ILE A 7 30.55 5.73 -4.13
C ILE A 7 29.50 6.06 -5.21
N ASN A 8 29.84 5.92 -6.50
CA ASN A 8 28.87 6.10 -7.58
C ASN A 8 27.81 4.98 -7.63
N PHE A 9 28.13 3.76 -7.21
CA PHE A 9 27.16 2.66 -7.09
C PHE A 9 26.12 2.90 -5.98
N LEU A 10 26.54 3.52 -4.87
CA LEU A 10 25.62 3.89 -3.78
C LEU A 10 24.87 5.21 -4.06
N ALA A 11 25.48 6.18 -4.74
CA ALA A 11 24.84 7.43 -5.13
C ALA A 11 23.88 7.29 -6.33
N GLY A 12 24.01 6.22 -7.13
CA GLY A 12 23.23 5.98 -8.35
C GLY A 12 21.95 5.15 -8.17
N ARG A 13 21.53 4.82 -6.95
CA ARG A 13 20.25 4.12 -6.69
C ARG A 13 19.03 5.03 -6.55
N ASN A 14 19.14 6.32 -6.84
CA ASN A 14 17.98 7.15 -7.17
C ASN A 14 17.53 6.89 -8.61
N LYS A 15 17.11 5.65 -8.89
CA LYS A 15 16.30 5.34 -10.06
C LYS A 15 14.85 5.70 -9.74
N THR A 16 14.51 6.98 -9.82
CA THR A 16 13.12 7.44 -9.97
C THR A 16 12.85 7.70 -11.45
N GLU A 17 13.11 6.72 -12.31
CA GLU A 17 12.61 6.71 -13.69
C GLU A 17 12.29 5.26 -14.05
N GLY A 18 11.00 4.91 -14.00
CA GLY A 18 10.47 3.59 -14.37
C GLY A 18 9.49 3.07 -13.33
N GLY A 19 8.24 2.85 -13.75
CA GLY A 19 7.12 2.34 -12.94
C GLY A 19 7.52 1.24 -11.96
N GLY A 20 7.81 1.66 -10.73
CA GLY A 20 8.31 0.83 -9.65
C GLY A 20 7.16 0.11 -8.98
N LYS A 21 7.29 -1.21 -8.93
CA LYS A 21 6.45 -2.14 -8.19
C LYS A 21 6.36 -1.72 -6.73
N MET A 22 5.36 -0.94 -6.35
CA MET A 22 5.14 -0.56 -4.97
C MET A 22 3.82 -1.14 -4.48
N PRO A 23 3.83 -1.92 -3.39
CA PRO A 23 2.61 -2.32 -2.73
C PRO A 23 1.74 -1.10 -2.42
N SER A 24 0.45 -1.24 -2.65
CA SER A 24 -0.51 -0.23 -2.25
C SER A 24 -0.65 -0.16 -0.72
N ALA A 25 -1.35 0.84 -0.19
CA ALA A 25 -1.61 0.97 1.24
C ALA A 25 -2.16 -0.32 1.89
N CYS A 26 -2.99 -1.11 1.17
CA CYS A 26 -3.49 -2.38 1.70
C CYS A 26 -2.45 -3.52 1.70
N GLY A 27 -1.27 -3.33 1.14
CA GLY A 27 -0.21 -4.34 1.05
C GLY A 27 -0.25 -5.19 -0.22
N LEU A 28 -1.27 -5.02 -1.09
CA LEU A 28 -1.32 -5.69 -2.38
C LEU A 28 -0.51 -4.90 -3.43
N ALA A 29 0.42 -5.57 -4.08
CA ALA A 29 1.12 -5.04 -5.25
C ALA A 29 0.14 -4.87 -6.41
N CYS A 30 0.02 -3.66 -6.95
CA CYS A 30 -0.94 -3.37 -8.02
C CYS A 30 -0.58 -4.06 -9.34
N GLU A 31 0.62 -4.60 -9.48
CA GLU A 31 1.05 -5.38 -10.65
C GLU A 31 0.50 -6.81 -10.67
N VAL A 32 -0.01 -7.30 -9.55
CA VAL A 32 -0.66 -8.63 -9.46
C VAL A 32 -2.15 -8.52 -9.16
N CYS A 33 -2.69 -7.30 -9.16
CA CYS A 33 -4.09 -7.05 -8.86
C CYS A 33 -4.96 -7.31 -10.09
N GLY A 34 -5.76 -8.37 -10.05
CA GLY A 34 -6.66 -8.72 -11.15
C GLY A 34 -7.65 -7.62 -11.53
N LEU A 35 -8.06 -6.75 -10.59
CA LEU A 35 -8.93 -5.60 -10.89
C LEU A 35 -8.25 -4.58 -11.80
N ARG A 36 -6.93 -4.40 -11.65
CA ARG A 36 -6.16 -3.55 -12.54
C ARG A 36 -6.01 -4.20 -13.91
N ASP A 37 -5.69 -5.49 -13.97
CA ASP A 37 -5.52 -6.23 -15.22
C ASP A 37 -6.82 -6.27 -16.05
N MET A 38 -7.97 -6.32 -15.37
CA MET A 38 -9.29 -6.26 -15.99
C MET A 38 -9.78 -4.83 -16.29
N ASN A 39 -8.94 -3.79 -16.11
CA ASN A 39 -9.28 -2.37 -16.29
C ASN A 39 -10.48 -1.89 -15.44
N PHE A 40 -10.81 -2.58 -14.36
CA PHE A 40 -11.86 -2.19 -13.41
C PHE A 40 -11.35 -1.26 -12.30
N CYS A 41 -10.03 -1.05 -12.18
CA CYS A 41 -9.46 -0.15 -11.19
C CYS A 41 -9.53 1.31 -11.68
N PRO A 42 -10.39 2.17 -11.10
CA PRO A 42 -10.58 3.54 -11.58
C PRO A 42 -9.35 4.44 -11.37
N THR A 43 -8.45 4.05 -10.46
CA THR A 43 -7.22 4.79 -10.15
C THR A 43 -6.01 4.33 -10.98
N GLY A 44 -6.17 3.29 -11.82
CA GLY A 44 -5.10 2.69 -12.62
C GLY A 44 -4.01 2.00 -11.79
N GLY A 45 -4.28 1.78 -10.50
CA GLY A 45 -3.34 1.28 -9.49
C GLY A 45 -3.32 2.17 -8.25
N CYS A 46 -3.31 1.54 -7.08
CA CYS A 46 -3.17 2.22 -5.79
C CYS A 46 -1.70 2.51 -5.46
N VAL A 47 -1.48 3.33 -4.43
CA VAL A 47 -0.15 3.77 -3.97
C VAL A 47 -0.04 3.58 -2.44
N PRO A 48 1.18 3.64 -1.87
CA PRO A 48 1.37 3.73 -0.42
C PRO A 48 0.69 4.97 0.16
N GLY A 49 0.29 4.93 1.45
CA GLY A 49 -0.34 6.08 2.11
C GLY A 49 0.55 7.32 2.23
N THR A 50 1.87 7.12 2.24
CA THR A 50 2.89 8.19 2.27
C THR A 50 3.21 8.78 0.90
N ASP A 51 2.62 8.25 -0.17
CA ASP A 51 2.89 8.73 -1.53
C ASP A 51 2.20 10.08 -1.77
N PRO A 52 2.87 11.07 -2.38
CA PRO A 52 2.27 12.37 -2.65
C PRO A 52 1.05 12.31 -3.58
N GLU A 53 0.91 11.28 -4.43
CA GLU A 53 -0.28 11.08 -5.27
C GLU A 53 -1.42 10.35 -4.53
N ALA A 54 -1.21 9.89 -3.29
CA ALA A 54 -2.21 9.15 -2.52
C ALA A 54 -3.53 9.93 -2.32
N PRO A 55 -3.53 11.21 -1.92
CA PRO A 55 -4.78 11.97 -1.74
C PRO A 55 -5.56 12.14 -3.06
N LYS A 56 -4.84 12.35 -4.16
CA LYS A 56 -5.44 12.48 -5.48
C LYS A 56 -6.06 11.17 -5.96
N LYS A 57 -5.37 10.04 -5.74
CA LYS A 57 -5.91 8.71 -6.06
C LYS A 57 -7.10 8.34 -5.19
N LEU A 58 -7.10 8.73 -3.90
CA LEU A 58 -8.25 8.55 -3.02
C LEU A 58 -9.48 9.28 -3.57
N LYS A 59 -9.33 10.56 -3.93
CA LYS A 59 -10.41 11.36 -4.52
C LYS A 59 -10.94 10.75 -5.82
N ASN A 60 -10.05 10.30 -6.72
CA ASN A 60 -10.46 9.64 -7.96
C ASN A 60 -11.22 8.34 -7.71
N PHE A 61 -10.84 7.58 -6.67
CA PHE A 61 -11.54 6.36 -6.28
C PHE A 61 -12.94 6.66 -5.74
N GLU A 62 -13.06 7.68 -4.88
CA GLU A 62 -14.34 8.15 -4.35
C GLU A 62 -15.28 8.63 -5.46
N GLU A 63 -14.78 9.44 -6.40
CA GLU A 63 -15.56 9.92 -7.55
C GLU A 63 -16.05 8.77 -8.45
N ALA A 64 -15.25 7.69 -8.59
CA ALA A 64 -15.60 6.57 -9.46
C ALA A 64 -16.50 5.52 -8.80
N THR A 65 -16.38 5.32 -7.47
CA THR A 65 -17.08 4.24 -6.74
C THR A 65 -18.19 4.76 -5.83
N GLY A 66 -18.26 6.07 -5.60
CA GLY A 66 -19.20 6.73 -4.69
C GLY A 66 -18.77 6.71 -3.22
N HIS A 67 -17.67 6.03 -2.88
CA HIS A 67 -17.15 5.92 -1.52
C HIS A 67 -15.61 5.95 -1.50
N PRO A 68 -14.98 6.60 -0.50
CA PRO A 68 -13.53 6.61 -0.38
C PRO A 68 -12.99 5.21 -0.02
N CYS A 69 -11.72 4.98 -0.35
CA CYS A 69 -11.04 3.79 0.11
C CYS A 69 -10.59 3.98 1.57
N ALA A 70 -11.33 3.41 2.53
CA ALA A 70 -11.07 3.57 3.97
C ALA A 70 -9.64 3.18 4.37
N ILE A 71 -9.06 2.15 3.74
CA ILE A 71 -7.67 1.75 3.98
C ILE A 71 -6.68 2.81 3.51
N LEU A 72 -6.88 3.37 2.32
CA LEU A 72 -5.98 4.39 1.79
C LEU A 72 -6.13 5.71 2.56
N GLU A 73 -7.37 6.09 2.90
CA GLU A 73 -7.67 7.25 3.73
C GLU A 73 -6.98 7.14 5.09
N CYS A 74 -7.17 6.03 5.81
CA CYS A 74 -6.52 5.82 7.10
C CYS A 74 -4.99 5.81 6.99
N ALA A 75 -4.43 5.22 5.93
CA ALA A 75 -2.99 5.21 5.72
C ALA A 75 -2.42 6.62 5.49
N ILE A 76 -3.14 7.46 4.74
CA ILE A 76 -2.79 8.87 4.53
C ILE A 76 -2.85 9.64 5.86
N GLU A 77 -3.95 9.50 6.60
CA GLU A 77 -4.17 10.23 7.86
C GLU A 77 -3.14 9.87 8.93
N LYS A 78 -2.81 8.58 9.05
CA LYS A 78 -1.80 8.08 10.00
C LYS A 78 -0.36 8.27 9.50
N GLY A 79 -0.17 8.68 8.24
CA GLY A 79 1.15 8.83 7.63
C GLY A 79 1.92 7.50 7.52
N VAL A 80 1.21 6.39 7.36
CA VAL A 80 1.81 5.04 7.19
C VAL A 80 1.82 4.64 5.73
N ASP A 81 2.86 3.94 5.31
CA ASP A 81 2.99 3.52 3.92
C ASP A 81 2.08 2.33 3.59
N HIS A 82 2.07 1.30 4.44
CA HIS A 82 1.26 0.09 4.32
C HIS A 82 0.63 -0.30 5.66
N CYS A 83 -0.58 -0.84 5.61
CA CYS A 83 -1.28 -1.33 6.79
C CYS A 83 -0.51 -2.44 7.51
N THR A 84 0.18 -3.33 6.81
CA THR A 84 0.98 -4.41 7.42
C THR A 84 2.17 -3.93 8.24
N ARG A 85 2.54 -2.64 8.13
CA ARG A 85 3.58 -1.98 8.93
C ARG A 85 3.01 -1.06 10.01
N CYS A 86 1.69 -0.93 10.08
CA CYS A 86 1.02 -0.20 11.14
C CYS A 86 1.00 -1.03 12.43
N GLU A 87 1.29 -0.40 13.57
CA GLU A 87 1.31 -1.05 14.88
C GLU A 87 -0.07 -1.61 15.29
N GLU A 88 -1.14 -1.00 14.79
CA GLU A 88 -2.51 -1.40 15.08
C GLU A 88 -3.03 -2.50 14.14
N PHE A 89 -2.22 -2.98 13.20
CA PHE A 89 -2.65 -4.01 12.25
C PHE A 89 -2.62 -5.41 12.87
N PRO A 90 -3.66 -6.23 12.68
CA PRO A 90 -4.94 -5.95 12.01
C PRO A 90 -5.91 -5.08 12.85
N CYS A 91 -6.51 -4.04 12.25
CA CYS A 91 -7.39 -3.08 12.93
C CYS A 91 -8.87 -3.17 12.50
N ASP A 92 -9.74 -2.42 13.19
CA ASP A 92 -11.20 -2.38 12.97
C ASP A 92 -11.61 -2.12 11.50
N ILE A 93 -10.85 -1.29 10.77
CA ILE A 93 -11.10 -1.02 9.34
C ILE A 93 -11.05 -2.31 8.51
N HIS A 94 -10.14 -3.22 8.85
CA HIS A 94 -9.98 -4.49 8.15
C HIS A 94 -11.09 -5.49 8.51
N TYR A 95 -11.54 -5.50 9.77
CA TYR A 95 -12.61 -6.39 10.24
C TYR A 95 -14.01 -5.92 9.84
N ASN A 96 -14.28 -4.63 9.92
CA ASN A 96 -15.66 -4.10 9.92
C ASN A 96 -15.98 -3.16 8.75
N GLN A 97 -15.00 -2.45 8.18
CA GLN A 97 -15.28 -1.45 7.15
C GLN A 97 -15.06 -1.97 5.73
N GLN A 98 -13.86 -2.47 5.43
CA GLN A 98 -13.48 -2.79 4.04
C GLN A 98 -13.26 -4.27 3.73
N LYS A 99 -13.30 -5.18 4.73
CA LYS A 99 -13.27 -6.65 4.60
C LYS A 99 -12.51 -7.19 3.37
N ILE A 100 -11.34 -6.63 3.07
CA ILE A 100 -10.52 -7.04 1.92
C ILE A 100 -9.91 -8.42 2.17
N TYR A 101 -9.70 -8.75 3.44
CA TYR A 101 -9.22 -10.02 3.93
C TYR A 101 -10.34 -10.75 4.67
N SER A 102 -10.31 -12.08 4.66
CA SER A 102 -11.19 -12.88 5.51
C SER A 102 -10.81 -12.68 6.98
N GLU A 103 -11.81 -12.76 7.86
CA GLU A 103 -11.60 -12.66 9.31
C GLU A 103 -10.59 -13.72 9.79
N ASP A 104 -10.72 -14.96 9.32
CA ASP A 104 -9.77 -16.05 9.60
C ASP A 104 -8.31 -15.70 9.23
N LEU A 105 -8.10 -14.98 8.13
CA LEU A 105 -6.75 -14.58 7.70
C LEU A 105 -6.21 -13.47 8.60
N LEU A 106 -7.05 -12.51 8.98
CA LEU A 106 -6.67 -11.44 9.90
C LEU A 106 -6.33 -12.02 11.29
N ASP A 107 -7.13 -12.95 11.79
CA ASP A 107 -6.88 -13.63 13.07
C ASP A 107 -5.55 -14.40 13.03
N MET A 108 -5.30 -15.18 11.96
CA MET A 108 -4.03 -15.88 11.78
C MET A 108 -2.84 -14.91 11.76
N ILE A 109 -2.93 -13.78 11.05
CA ILE A 109 -1.85 -12.79 11.00
C ILE A 109 -1.63 -12.16 12.39
N LYS A 110 -2.70 -11.85 13.11
CA LYS A 110 -2.62 -11.29 14.46
C LYS A 110 -1.87 -12.22 15.41
N GLU A 111 -2.22 -13.51 15.42
CA GLU A 111 -1.51 -14.52 16.23
C GLU A 111 -0.03 -14.67 15.86
N MET A 112 0.33 -14.46 14.58
CA MET A 112 1.73 -14.49 14.14
C MET A 112 2.51 -13.26 14.63
N LEU A 113 1.89 -12.08 14.62
CA LEU A 113 2.52 -10.84 15.11
C LEU A 113 2.78 -10.89 16.61
N GLU A 114 1.83 -11.41 17.39
CA GLU A 114 1.97 -11.60 18.86
C GLU A 114 3.11 -12.54 19.25
N LYS A 115 3.56 -13.42 18.34
CA LYS A 115 4.71 -14.32 18.58
C LYS A 115 6.06 -13.65 18.34
N VAL A 116 6.09 -12.48 17.70
CA VAL A 116 7.31 -11.77 17.29
C VAL A 116 7.51 -10.47 18.10
N SER A 117 6.44 -9.96 18.72
CA SER A 117 6.45 -8.84 19.67
C SER A 117 6.93 -9.24 21.07
#